data_AF-A0A8H3LYM9-F1
#
_entry.id   AF-A0A8H3LYM9-F1
#
_cell.length_a   1.000
_cell.length_b   1.000
_cell.length_c   1.000
_cell.angle_alpha   90.00
_cell.angle_beta   90.00
_cell.angle_gamma   90.00
#
_symmetry.space_group_name_H-M   'P 1'
#
loop_
_entity.id
_entity.type
_entity.pdbx_description
1 polymer ?
#
loop_
_entity_poly.entity_id
_entity_poly.type
_entity_poly.pdbx_seq_one_letter_code
_entity_poly.pdbx_strand_id
1 'polypeptide(L)'
;MRVDLAEHTLSKEVEFALESIEKLKNVSEGTREFIKYAQKYRQIMHSKICFRSIEDSRIKTLKKIRDWFVNRDKQKVGPMEWISSQCQFDLILSIDSFLGMIEFILKKYLGSMIQPRHVLQDMLEGLFGTIRELGGDSSTQTLKSYGHSLNKYQVTALVSSEIKSINYGKANSIGTGITSLVRRDSQKDKNYHEENKENSNIYQKYNARLLQLSAFSRKIFESILADNLIMGKFGSVSKSLNNNVNCENIRVYQLQTERYNLIEDLLYLDSIDKLLQSWQNIIKKIACEAIPKKIGVQWLAT
;
A
#
# COMPACT_ATOMS: atom_id res chain seq x y z
N MET A 1 -5.37 -20.32 -11.47
CA MET A 1 -6.21 -20.70 -10.30
C MET A 1 -7.32 -19.67 -10.19
N ARG A 2 -8.60 -20.06 -10.15
CA ARG A 2 -9.74 -19.11 -10.19
C ARG A 2 -10.47 -19.15 -8.85
N VAL A 3 -10.28 -18.12 -8.03
CA VAL A 3 -10.96 -17.99 -6.73
C VAL A 3 -12.47 -17.83 -6.93
N ASP A 4 -12.89 -17.14 -7.99
CA ASP A 4 -14.31 -16.92 -8.34
C ASP A 4 -15.10 -18.23 -8.45
N LEU A 5 -14.50 -19.28 -9.03
CA LEU A 5 -15.17 -20.57 -9.17
C LEU A 5 -15.42 -21.22 -7.80
N ALA A 6 -14.46 -21.09 -6.87
CA ALA A 6 -14.63 -21.58 -5.50
C ALA A 6 -15.68 -20.75 -4.75
N GLU A 7 -15.71 -19.43 -4.92
CA GLU A 7 -16.74 -18.56 -4.34
C GLU A 7 -18.14 -18.90 -4.86
N HIS A 8 -18.29 -19.12 -6.17
CA HIS A 8 -19.57 -19.53 -6.75
C HIS A 8 -20.03 -20.91 -6.27
N THR A 9 -19.09 -21.84 -6.04
CA THR A 9 -19.41 -23.18 -5.52
C THR A 9 -19.85 -23.12 -4.07
N LEU A 10 -19.26 -22.21 -3.29
CA LEU A 10 -19.61 -21.97 -1.90
C LEU A 10 -20.61 -20.83 -1.77
N SER A 11 -21.55 -20.66 -2.69
CA SER A 11 -22.49 -19.53 -2.69
C SER A 11 -23.77 -19.81 -1.91
N LYS A 12 -24.50 -18.75 -1.58
CA LYS A 12 -25.72 -18.84 -0.76
C LYS A 12 -26.83 -19.54 -1.54
N GLU A 13 -26.82 -19.36 -2.85
CA GLU A 13 -27.70 -20.02 -3.80
C GLU A 13 -27.50 -21.55 -3.76
N VAL A 14 -26.26 -22.02 -3.62
CA VAL A 14 -25.96 -23.45 -3.44
C VAL A 14 -26.46 -23.95 -2.08
N GLU A 15 -26.25 -23.19 -1.00
CA GLU A 15 -26.81 -23.52 0.33
C GLU A 15 -28.34 -23.69 0.27
N PHE A 16 -29.05 -22.75 -0.37
CA PHE A 16 -30.50 -22.78 -0.53
C PHE A 16 -30.98 -23.92 -1.43
N ALA A 17 -30.27 -24.22 -2.52
CA ALA A 17 -30.61 -25.33 -3.40
C ALA A 17 -30.49 -26.68 -2.67
N LEU A 18 -29.46 -26.84 -1.83
CA LEU A 18 -29.26 -28.05 -1.01
C LEU A 18 -30.35 -28.23 0.06
N GLU A 19 -30.99 -27.15 0.50
CA GLU A 19 -32.12 -27.19 1.43
C GLU A 19 -33.46 -27.48 0.72
N SER A 20 -33.64 -26.94 -0.48
CA SER A 20 -34.91 -27.00 -1.21
C SER A 20 -35.14 -28.34 -1.93
N ILE A 21 -34.08 -29.08 -2.25
CA ILE A 21 -34.17 -30.37 -2.95
C ILE A 21 -34.35 -31.50 -1.93
N GLU A 22 -35.54 -32.10 -1.91
CA GLU A 22 -35.94 -33.14 -0.96
C GLU A 22 -34.98 -34.35 -0.89
N LYS A 23 -34.44 -34.77 -2.04
CA LYS A 23 -33.44 -35.85 -2.14
C LYS A 23 -32.09 -35.52 -1.49
N LEU A 24 -31.74 -34.23 -1.39
CA LEU A 24 -30.46 -33.77 -0.84
C LEU A 24 -30.58 -33.35 0.62
N LYS A 25 -31.79 -33.09 1.11
CA LYS A 25 -32.09 -32.58 2.46
C LYS A 25 -31.48 -33.41 3.60
N ASN A 26 -31.42 -34.74 3.44
CA ASN A 26 -30.90 -35.66 4.47
C ASN A 26 -29.38 -35.88 4.41
N VAL A 27 -28.73 -35.55 3.28
CA VAL A 27 -27.27 -35.70 3.09
C VAL A 27 -26.54 -34.36 3.29
N SER A 28 -27.28 -33.25 3.31
CA SER A 28 -26.72 -31.91 3.12
C SER A 28 -26.50 -31.08 4.37
N GLU A 29 -26.90 -31.50 5.58
CA GLU A 29 -26.82 -30.60 6.74
C GLU A 29 -25.38 -30.14 7.03
N GLY A 30 -24.42 -31.08 7.13
CA GLY A 30 -23.01 -30.76 7.30
C GLY A 30 -22.40 -29.96 6.14
N THR A 31 -22.81 -30.25 4.91
CA THR A 31 -22.37 -29.53 3.70
C THR A 31 -22.88 -28.10 3.68
N ARG A 32 -24.15 -27.88 4.05
CA ARG A 32 -24.76 -26.55 4.16
C ARG A 32 -24.07 -25.73 5.24
N GLU A 33 -23.82 -26.33 6.42
CA GLU A 33 -23.08 -25.65 7.49
C GLU A 33 -21.66 -25.27 7.05
N PHE A 34 -20.96 -26.17 6.35
CA PHE A 34 -19.65 -25.89 5.78
C PHE A 34 -19.70 -24.67 4.84
N ILE A 35 -20.60 -24.69 3.86
CA ILE A 35 -20.77 -23.60 2.88
C ILE A 35 -21.07 -22.28 3.61
N LYS A 36 -22.02 -22.31 4.55
CA LYS A 36 -22.43 -21.15 5.35
C LYS A 36 -21.28 -20.55 6.14
N TYR A 37 -20.47 -21.36 6.82
CA TYR A 37 -19.33 -20.84 7.59
C TYR A 37 -18.19 -20.37 6.70
N ALA A 38 -17.89 -21.07 5.61
CA ALA A 38 -16.89 -20.65 4.64
C ALA A 38 -17.24 -19.28 4.02
N GLN A 39 -18.51 -19.07 3.65
CA GLN A 39 -19.00 -17.77 3.17
C GLN A 39 -18.84 -16.67 4.20
N LYS A 40 -19.30 -16.91 5.43
CA LYS A 40 -19.24 -15.91 6.49
C LYS A 40 -17.79 -15.51 6.78
N TYR A 41 -16.89 -16.49 6.80
CA TYR A 41 -15.46 -16.23 6.92
C TYR A 41 -14.95 -15.34 5.78
N ARG A 42 -15.21 -15.72 4.51
CA ARG A 42 -14.81 -14.95 3.32
C ARG A 42 -15.35 -13.52 3.37
N GLN A 43 -16.62 -13.34 3.67
CA GLN A 43 -17.30 -12.04 3.77
C GLN A 43 -16.67 -11.14 4.85
N ILE A 44 -16.32 -11.70 6.01
CA ILE A 44 -15.69 -10.93 7.08
C ILE A 44 -14.28 -10.53 6.67
N MET A 45 -13.46 -11.48 6.19
CA MET A 45 -12.06 -11.24 5.86
C MET A 45 -11.86 -10.34 4.62
N HIS A 46 -12.82 -10.29 3.69
CA HIS A 46 -12.77 -9.42 2.51
C HIS A 46 -13.58 -8.13 2.69
N SER A 47 -14.13 -7.92 3.88
CA SER A 47 -15.01 -6.78 4.12
C SER A 47 -14.25 -5.45 3.95
N LYS A 48 -14.93 -4.49 3.31
CA LYS A 48 -14.49 -3.09 3.33
C LYS A 48 -14.85 -2.41 4.67
N ILE A 49 -15.67 -3.02 5.51
CA ILE A 49 -16.13 -2.45 6.77
C ILE A 49 -15.09 -2.70 7.86
N CYS A 50 -14.58 -1.63 8.46
CA CYS A 50 -13.54 -1.72 9.48
C CYS A 50 -14.06 -2.27 10.81
N PHE A 51 -13.19 -2.94 11.55
CA PHE A 51 -13.34 -3.19 12.98
C PHE A 51 -12.91 -1.94 13.75
N ARG A 52 -13.77 -1.47 14.66
CA ARG A 52 -13.53 -0.28 15.49
C ARG A 52 -13.61 -0.56 16.99
N SER A 53 -14.16 -1.71 17.36
CA SER A 53 -14.43 -2.09 18.74
C SER A 53 -14.25 -3.60 18.90
N ILE A 54 -13.90 -4.02 20.12
CA ILE A 54 -13.69 -5.43 20.46
C ILE A 54 -15.02 -6.18 20.65
N GLU A 55 -16.11 -5.44 20.81
CA GLU A 55 -17.48 -5.90 20.96
C GLU A 55 -18.19 -6.17 19.61
N ASP A 56 -17.48 -5.99 18.48
CA ASP A 56 -18.04 -6.21 17.15
C ASP A 56 -18.60 -7.65 17.00
N SER A 57 -19.86 -7.76 16.56
CA SER A 57 -20.55 -9.05 16.44
C SER A 57 -19.86 -10.04 15.49
N ARG A 58 -19.05 -9.54 14.55
CA ARG A 58 -18.25 -10.36 13.63
C ARG A 58 -17.13 -11.09 14.38
N ILE A 59 -16.59 -10.56 15.48
CA ILE A 59 -15.59 -11.25 16.32
C ILE A 59 -16.20 -12.53 16.92
N LYS A 60 -17.43 -12.44 17.44
CA LYS A 60 -18.16 -13.62 17.94
C LYS A 60 -18.41 -14.63 16.83
N THR A 61 -18.68 -14.16 15.61
CA THR A 61 -18.89 -15.02 14.44
C THR A 61 -17.60 -15.74 14.03
N LEU A 62 -16.45 -15.06 14.02
CA LEU A 62 -15.14 -15.67 13.74
C LEU A 62 -14.77 -16.73 14.76
N LYS A 63 -15.01 -16.49 16.06
CA LYS A 63 -14.80 -17.50 17.11
C LYS A 63 -15.67 -18.74 16.87
N LYS A 64 -16.95 -18.57 16.54
CA LYS A 64 -17.84 -19.69 16.18
C LYS A 64 -17.35 -20.48 14.96
N ILE A 65 -16.85 -19.79 13.93
CA ILE A 65 -16.29 -20.44 12.74
C ILE A 65 -15.08 -21.27 13.14
N ARG A 66 -14.12 -20.68 13.86
CA ARG A 66 -12.95 -21.40 14.38
C ARG A 66 -13.38 -22.61 15.19
N ASP A 67 -14.28 -22.45 16.15
CA ASP A 67 -14.75 -23.53 16.99
C ASP A 67 -15.47 -24.63 16.19
N TRP A 68 -16.22 -24.29 15.14
CA TRP A 68 -16.84 -25.29 14.27
C TRP A 68 -15.80 -26.10 13.48
N PHE A 69 -14.71 -25.46 13.05
CA PHE A 69 -13.58 -26.13 12.40
C PHE A 69 -12.67 -26.88 13.39
N VAL A 70 -12.66 -26.54 14.69
CA VAL A 70 -11.82 -27.15 15.75
C VAL A 70 -12.55 -28.24 16.53
N ASN A 71 -13.74 -27.93 17.07
CA ASN A 71 -14.55 -28.80 17.90
C ASN A 71 -15.22 -29.86 17.02
N ARG A 72 -14.48 -30.94 16.76
CA ARG A 72 -15.05 -32.24 16.44
C ARG A 72 -15.84 -32.74 17.66
N ASP A 73 -17.10 -32.34 17.79
CA ASP A 73 -18.00 -33.05 18.71
C ASP A 73 -18.27 -34.45 18.14
N LYS A 74 -17.84 -35.44 18.93
CA LYS A 74 -18.16 -36.87 19.11
C LYS A 74 -19.27 -37.60 18.31
N GLN A 75 -19.93 -36.99 17.33
CA GLN A 75 -21.10 -37.55 16.62
C GLN A 75 -20.88 -37.83 15.12
N LYS A 76 -19.65 -37.79 14.59
CA LYS A 76 -19.39 -38.12 13.18
C LYS A 76 -18.73 -39.49 13.08
N VAL A 77 -19.54 -40.53 12.82
CA VAL A 77 -19.16 -41.96 12.75
C VAL A 77 -18.47 -42.33 11.41
N GLY A 78 -17.88 -41.35 10.70
CA GLY A 78 -17.24 -41.61 9.40
C GLY A 78 -16.14 -40.61 9.04
N PRO A 79 -15.18 -41.01 8.17
CA PRO A 79 -14.10 -40.16 7.71
C PRO A 79 -14.66 -39.19 6.68
N MET A 80 -15.03 -38.00 7.13
CA MET A 80 -15.36 -36.90 6.23
C MET A 80 -14.38 -35.77 6.52
N GLU A 81 -13.18 -35.91 5.96
CA GLU A 81 -12.15 -34.87 5.95
C GLU A 81 -12.57 -33.81 4.91
N TRP A 82 -13.50 -32.93 5.30
CA TRP A 82 -14.00 -31.84 4.44
C TRP A 82 -12.89 -30.91 3.94
N ILE A 83 -11.84 -30.76 4.76
CA ILE A 83 -10.64 -30.01 4.45
C ILE A 83 -9.43 -30.77 4.99
N SER A 84 -8.26 -30.55 4.38
CA SER A 84 -7.01 -31.13 4.85
C SER A 84 -6.64 -30.59 6.25
N SER A 85 -5.88 -31.39 7.01
CA SER A 85 -5.32 -30.97 8.30
C SER A 85 -4.51 -29.67 8.20
N GLN A 86 -3.78 -29.48 7.10
CA GLN A 86 -3.06 -28.23 6.82
C GLN A 86 -4.02 -27.05 6.68
N CYS A 87 -5.08 -27.18 5.87
CA CYS A 87 -6.06 -26.12 5.69
C CYS A 87 -6.78 -25.77 7.00
N GLN A 88 -7.07 -26.79 7.82
CA GLN A 88 -7.64 -26.61 9.15
C GLN A 88 -6.69 -25.80 10.06
N PHE A 89 -5.40 -26.16 10.09
CA PHE A 89 -4.39 -25.43 10.86
C PHE A 89 -4.26 -23.97 10.41
N ASP A 90 -4.17 -23.74 9.10
CA ASP A 90 -4.05 -22.39 8.52
C ASP A 90 -5.26 -21.51 8.83
N LEU A 91 -6.47 -22.09 8.81
CA LEU A 91 -7.70 -21.38 9.15
C LEU A 91 -7.73 -20.96 10.62
N ILE A 92 -7.33 -21.87 11.53
CA ILE A 92 -7.23 -21.57 12.97
C ILE A 92 -6.21 -20.46 13.20
N LEU A 93 -5.01 -20.61 12.64
CA LEU A 93 -3.93 -19.64 12.78
C LEU A 93 -4.35 -18.27 12.25
N SER A 94 -5.00 -18.21 11.08
CA SER A 94 -5.53 -16.98 10.49
C SER A 94 -6.53 -16.28 11.40
N ILE A 95 -7.53 -17.00 11.92
CA ILE A 95 -8.57 -16.42 12.78
C ILE A 95 -7.97 -15.95 14.11
N ASP A 96 -7.22 -16.79 14.81
CA ASP A 96 -6.69 -16.44 16.14
C ASP A 96 -5.67 -15.30 16.04
N SER A 97 -4.80 -15.30 15.03
CA SER A 97 -3.85 -14.21 14.80
C SER A 97 -4.56 -12.90 14.47
N PHE A 98 -5.60 -12.94 13.63
CA PHE A 98 -6.37 -11.75 13.29
C PHE A 98 -7.12 -11.18 14.50
N LEU A 99 -7.71 -12.05 15.33
CA LEU A 99 -8.35 -11.64 16.58
C LEU A 99 -7.35 -11.02 17.57
N GLY A 100 -6.18 -11.63 17.74
CA GLY A 100 -5.10 -11.10 18.57
C GLY A 100 -4.60 -9.74 18.07
N MET A 101 -4.48 -9.57 16.74
CA MET A 101 -4.12 -8.29 16.14
C MET A 101 -5.18 -7.21 16.38
N ILE A 102 -6.48 -7.55 16.23
CA ILE A 102 -7.57 -6.62 16.55
C ILE A 102 -7.47 -6.16 18.00
N GLU A 103 -7.35 -7.10 18.92
CA GLU A 103 -7.27 -6.82 20.35
C GLU A 103 -6.07 -5.93 20.68
N PHE A 104 -4.89 -6.25 20.14
CA PHE A 104 -3.68 -5.49 20.35
C PHE A 104 -3.79 -4.05 19.82
N ILE A 105 -4.18 -3.88 18.56
CA ILE A 105 -4.22 -2.58 17.89
C ILE A 105 -5.28 -1.68 18.52
N LEU A 106 -6.50 -2.19 18.77
CA LEU A 106 -7.58 -1.39 19.33
C LEU A 106 -7.30 -0.98 20.78
N LYS A 107 -6.64 -1.84 21.58
CA LYS A 107 -6.23 -1.49 22.95
C LYS A 107 -5.08 -0.48 22.99
N LYS A 108 -4.07 -0.66 22.11
CA LYS A 108 -2.87 0.18 22.11
C LYS A 108 -3.08 1.54 21.45
N TYR A 109 -3.92 1.59 20.41
CA TYR A 109 -4.18 2.79 19.62
C TYR A 109 -5.68 3.10 19.63
N LEU A 110 -6.11 3.92 20.58
CA LEU A 110 -7.52 4.33 20.71
C LEU A 110 -7.99 5.05 19.45
N GLY A 111 -9.20 4.70 18.97
CA GLY A 111 -9.77 5.24 17.74
C GLY A 111 -9.19 4.68 16.45
N SER A 112 -8.28 3.70 16.53
CA SER A 112 -7.80 2.99 15.35
C SER A 112 -8.91 2.16 14.69
N MET A 113 -8.73 1.89 13.40
CA MET A 113 -9.67 1.13 12.59
C MET A 113 -8.90 0.11 11.76
N ILE A 114 -9.40 -1.13 11.74
CA ILE A 114 -8.73 -2.23 11.05
C ILE A 114 -9.65 -2.72 9.94
N GLN A 115 -9.20 -2.66 8.70
CA GLN A 115 -9.94 -3.20 7.57
C GLN A 115 -9.43 -4.60 7.24
N PRO A 116 -10.26 -5.65 7.33
CA PRO A 116 -9.83 -7.04 7.19
C PRO A 116 -9.15 -7.34 5.86
N ARG A 117 -9.67 -6.78 4.76
CA ARG A 117 -9.16 -7.01 3.40
C ARG A 117 -7.68 -6.61 3.23
N HIS A 118 -7.15 -5.73 4.08
CA HIS A 118 -5.76 -5.27 4.01
C HIS A 118 -4.78 -6.22 4.69
N VAL A 119 -5.28 -7.24 5.39
CA VAL A 119 -4.46 -8.30 6.00
C VAL A 119 -4.17 -9.41 4.99
N LEU A 120 -4.92 -9.46 3.90
CA LEU A 120 -4.83 -10.52 2.90
C LEU A 120 -3.80 -10.21 1.81
N GLN A 121 -3.24 -11.27 1.23
CA GLN A 121 -2.23 -11.18 0.18
C GLN A 121 -2.80 -10.71 -1.18
N ASP A 122 -4.13 -10.59 -1.33
CA ASP A 122 -4.80 -10.14 -2.56
C ASP A 122 -4.21 -8.84 -3.14
N MET A 123 -3.78 -7.91 -2.28
CA MET A 123 -3.12 -6.68 -2.73
C MET A 123 -1.78 -6.95 -3.43
N LEU A 124 -1.01 -7.90 -2.90
CA LEU A 124 0.27 -8.31 -3.46
C LEU A 124 0.08 -9.11 -4.75
N GLU A 125 -0.92 -10.00 -4.80
CA GLU A 125 -1.27 -10.73 -6.02
C GLU A 125 -1.76 -9.78 -7.12
N GLY A 126 -2.55 -8.77 -6.76
CA GLY A 126 -2.96 -7.70 -7.65
C GLY A 126 -1.76 -6.92 -8.20
N LEU A 127 -0.79 -6.58 -7.34
CA LEU A 127 0.47 -5.95 -7.76
C LEU A 127 1.23 -6.83 -8.77
N PHE A 128 1.33 -8.13 -8.52
CA PHE A 128 1.95 -9.05 -9.49
C PHE A 128 1.19 -9.12 -10.81
N GLY A 129 -0.15 -9.02 -10.79
CA GLY A 129 -0.98 -8.83 -11.97
C GLY A 129 -0.57 -7.59 -12.77
N THR A 130 -0.56 -6.43 -12.11
CA THR A 130 -0.19 -5.16 -12.74
C THR A 130 1.24 -5.16 -13.30
N ILE A 131 2.21 -5.73 -12.58
CA ILE A 131 3.60 -5.81 -13.07
C ILE A 131 3.70 -6.71 -14.31
N ARG A 132 2.93 -7.81 -14.34
CA ARG A 132 2.87 -8.67 -15.53
C ARG A 132 2.27 -7.93 -16.72
N GLU A 133 1.13 -7.28 -16.52
CA GLU A 133 0.46 -6.47 -17.55
C GLU A 133 1.40 -5.37 -18.12
N LEU A 134 2.16 -4.70 -17.25
CA LEU A 134 3.11 -3.66 -17.67
C LEU A 134 4.29 -4.18 -18.50
N GLY A 135 4.64 -5.45 -18.34
CA GLY A 135 5.66 -6.13 -19.15
C GLY A 135 5.10 -6.81 -20.40
N GLY A 136 3.84 -6.55 -20.74
CA GLY A 136 3.21 -6.95 -22.00
C GLY A 136 2.79 -8.41 -22.05
N ASP A 137 2.97 -8.99 -23.23
CA ASP A 137 2.54 -10.31 -23.68
C ASP A 137 3.39 -11.49 -23.14
N SER A 138 4.48 -11.21 -22.43
CA SER A 138 5.27 -12.25 -21.77
C SER A 138 4.61 -12.71 -20.46
N SER A 139 3.83 -13.80 -20.54
CA SER A 139 3.26 -14.49 -19.37
C SER A 139 4.34 -14.99 -18.40
N THR A 140 5.55 -15.22 -18.89
CA THR A 140 6.76 -15.56 -18.13
C THR A 140 7.87 -14.55 -18.39
N GLN A 141 8.00 -13.59 -17.48
CA GLN A 141 9.11 -12.64 -17.50
C GLN A 141 10.40 -13.28 -16.98
N THR A 142 11.53 -12.98 -17.61
CA THR A 142 12.85 -13.19 -17.01
C THR A 142 13.04 -12.27 -15.80
N LEU A 143 13.96 -12.58 -14.88
CA LEU A 143 14.27 -11.71 -13.74
C LEU A 143 14.63 -10.29 -14.19
N LYS A 144 15.38 -10.16 -15.29
CA LYS A 144 15.77 -8.87 -15.88
C LYS A 144 14.56 -8.10 -16.42
N SER A 145 13.65 -8.76 -17.13
CA SER A 145 12.45 -8.10 -17.66
C SER A 145 11.46 -7.75 -16.55
N TYR A 146 11.34 -8.59 -15.51
CA TYR A 146 10.56 -8.27 -14.32
C TYR A 146 11.11 -7.04 -13.60
N GLY A 147 12.43 -6.94 -13.43
CA GLY A 147 13.07 -5.76 -12.86
C GLY A 147 12.76 -4.48 -13.65
N HIS A 148 12.71 -4.58 -14.99
CA HIS A 148 12.33 -3.44 -15.84
C HIS A 148 10.86 -3.05 -15.66
N SER A 149 9.93 -4.01 -15.67
CA SER A 149 8.50 -3.78 -15.45
C SER A 149 8.19 -3.22 -14.06
N LEU A 150 8.90 -3.70 -13.03
CA LEU A 150 8.80 -3.17 -11.67
C LEU A 150 9.29 -1.72 -11.59
N ASN A 151 10.44 -1.41 -12.19
CA ASN A 151 10.94 -0.04 -12.22
C ASN A 151 9.97 0.90 -12.97
N LYS A 152 9.40 0.44 -14.09
CA LYS A 152 8.36 1.16 -14.82
C LYS A 152 7.13 1.42 -13.93
N TYR A 153 6.65 0.40 -13.21
CA TYR A 153 5.55 0.55 -12.24
C TYR A 153 5.87 1.61 -11.18
N GLN A 154 7.06 1.55 -10.57
CA GLN A 154 7.47 2.50 -9.52
C GLN A 154 7.50 3.93 -10.02
N VAL A 155 8.11 4.18 -11.19
CA VAL A 155 8.16 5.51 -11.79
C VAL A 155 6.76 6.01 -12.14
N THR A 156 5.92 5.18 -12.76
CA THR A 156 4.54 5.55 -13.11
C THR A 156 3.70 5.83 -11.86
N ALA A 157 3.85 5.04 -10.79
CA ALA A 157 3.14 5.23 -9.54
C ALA A 157 3.54 6.56 -8.85
N LEU A 158 4.83 6.88 -8.82
CA LEU A 158 5.35 8.15 -8.29
C LEU A 158 4.76 9.34 -9.05
N VAL A 159 4.92 9.37 -10.37
CA VAL A 159 4.40 10.46 -11.23
C VAL A 159 2.87 10.59 -11.09
N SER A 160 2.15 9.47 -11.04
CA SER A 160 0.69 9.48 -10.88
C SER A 160 0.26 10.02 -9.51
N SER A 161 1.01 9.70 -8.45
CA SER A 161 0.72 10.18 -7.10
C SER A 161 0.95 11.69 -6.98
N GLU A 162 2.01 12.20 -7.60
CA GLU A 162 2.29 13.63 -7.68
C GLU A 162 1.20 14.36 -8.46
N ILE A 163 0.82 13.87 -9.65
CA ILE A 163 -0.27 14.44 -10.45
C ILE A 163 -1.61 14.44 -9.68
N LYS A 164 -1.95 13.33 -8.99
CA LYS A 164 -3.16 13.26 -8.16
C LYS A 164 -3.12 14.24 -7.00
N SER A 165 -1.97 14.44 -6.37
CA SER A 165 -1.80 15.40 -5.27
C SER A 165 -1.95 16.85 -5.72
N ILE A 166 -1.59 17.14 -6.98
CA ILE A 166 -1.76 18.46 -7.61
C ILE A 166 -3.23 18.69 -7.99
N ASN A 167 -3.92 17.67 -8.47
CA ASN A 167 -5.28 17.77 -9.01
C ASN A 167 -6.39 17.60 -7.97
N TYR A 168 -6.14 16.88 -6.87
CA TYR A 168 -7.12 16.65 -5.82
C TYR A 168 -6.57 17.19 -4.51
N GLY A 169 -7.29 18.17 -3.94
CA GLY A 169 -6.99 18.74 -2.62
C GLY A 169 -6.96 17.68 -1.51
N LYS A 170 -6.54 18.10 -0.32
CA LYS A 170 -6.39 17.22 0.86
C LYS A 170 -7.73 16.55 1.19
N ALA A 171 -7.77 15.22 1.25
CA ALA A 171 -8.94 14.50 1.72
C ALA A 171 -9.05 14.63 3.25
N ASN A 172 -10.18 15.12 3.75
CA ASN A 172 -10.48 15.09 5.18
C ASN A 172 -10.80 13.66 5.62
N SER A 173 -10.23 13.23 6.75
CA SER A 173 -10.37 11.89 7.33
C SER A 173 -11.78 11.56 7.87
N ILE A 174 -12.79 12.37 7.57
CA ILE A 174 -14.14 12.29 8.16
C ILE A 174 -15.15 11.57 7.24
N GLY A 175 -14.75 11.14 6.02
CA GLY A 175 -15.60 10.29 5.18
C GLY A 175 -16.77 11.00 4.50
N THR A 176 -16.83 12.33 4.57
CA THR A 176 -17.59 13.15 3.63
C THR A 176 -16.66 13.59 2.50
N GLY A 177 -17.12 13.46 1.26
CA GLY A 177 -16.35 13.77 0.05
C GLY A 177 -15.76 15.18 0.02
N ILE A 178 -14.94 15.46 -1.01
CA ILE A 178 -14.20 16.70 -1.21
C ILE A 178 -15.15 17.92 -1.10
N THR A 179 -15.06 18.66 0.00
CA THR A 179 -15.96 19.80 0.27
C THR A 179 -15.46 21.13 -0.28
N SER A 180 -14.20 21.24 -0.71
CA SER A 180 -13.74 22.43 -1.46
C SER A 180 -12.59 22.11 -2.41
N LEU A 181 -12.72 22.61 -3.65
CA LEU A 181 -11.66 22.63 -4.65
C LEU A 181 -10.85 23.93 -4.46
N VAL A 182 -9.86 23.91 -3.57
CA VAL A 182 -8.88 24.99 -3.49
C VAL A 182 -7.58 24.48 -4.12
N ARG A 183 -7.16 25.12 -5.22
CA ARG A 183 -5.84 24.93 -5.82
C ARG A 183 -4.78 25.13 -4.73
N ARG A 184 -3.95 24.11 -4.49
CA ARG A 184 -2.79 24.25 -3.61
C ARG A 184 -1.74 25.12 -4.32
N ASP A 185 -1.60 26.37 -3.87
CA ASP A 185 -0.37 27.11 -4.05
C ASP A 185 0.65 26.59 -3.04
N SER A 186 1.62 25.80 -3.50
CA SER A 186 2.76 25.30 -2.71
C SER A 186 3.62 26.41 -2.09
N GLN A 187 3.30 27.67 -2.37
CA GLN A 187 3.96 28.85 -1.84
C GLN A 187 3.36 29.35 -0.51
N LYS A 188 2.11 28.99 -0.19
CA LYS A 188 1.41 29.54 1.00
C LYS A 188 1.57 28.72 2.29
N ASP A 189 1.88 27.43 2.19
CA ASP A 189 2.06 26.55 3.36
C ASP A 189 3.46 26.67 4.02
N LYS A 190 4.34 27.57 3.53
CA LYS A 190 5.68 27.80 4.10
C LYS A 190 5.69 28.68 5.37
N ASN A 191 4.55 29.15 5.85
CA ASN A 191 4.51 30.13 6.96
C ASN A 191 4.42 29.53 8.37
N TYR A 192 4.60 28.22 8.55
CA TYR A 192 4.86 27.64 9.88
C TYR A 192 6.34 27.28 10.01
N HIS A 193 7.16 28.32 10.13
CA HIS A 193 8.55 28.19 10.54
C HIS A 193 8.62 28.17 12.07
N GLU A 194 8.84 26.98 12.66
CA GLU A 194 9.69 26.92 13.84
C GLU A 194 11.14 27.07 13.36
N GLU A 195 11.77 28.16 13.79
CA GLU A 195 13.15 28.52 13.48
C GLU A 195 14.14 27.50 14.06
N ASN A 196 14.41 26.43 13.32
CA ASN A 196 15.63 25.64 13.54
C ASN A 196 16.82 26.42 12.96
N LYS A 197 17.55 27.11 13.85
CA LYS A 197 18.78 27.87 13.56
C LYS A 197 19.89 27.10 12.81
N GLU A 198 19.78 25.77 12.67
CA GLU A 198 20.73 24.95 11.90
C GLU A 198 20.51 24.98 10.38
N ASN A 199 19.26 25.17 9.91
CA ASN A 199 18.95 25.13 8.47
C ASN A 199 19.44 26.36 7.69
N SER A 200 19.68 27.49 8.36
CA SER A 200 20.23 28.68 7.69
C SER A 200 21.67 28.44 7.20
N ASN A 201 22.40 27.52 7.84
CA ASN A 201 23.81 27.25 7.52
C ASN A 201 23.99 26.35 6.28
N ILE A 202 23.05 25.44 6.02
CA ILE A 202 23.11 24.51 4.87
C ILE A 202 22.96 25.27 3.56
N TYR A 203 22.00 26.21 3.49
CA TYR A 203 21.80 27.03 2.29
C TYR A 203 23.03 27.88 1.97
N GLN A 204 23.64 28.50 2.98
CA GLN A 204 24.85 29.30 2.79
C GLN A 204 26.01 28.49 2.19
N LYS A 205 26.16 27.21 2.60
CA LYS A 205 27.22 26.31 2.09
C LYS A 205 27.12 26.08 0.58
N TYR A 206 25.92 25.93 0.02
CA TYR A 206 25.71 25.49 -1.37
C TYR A 206 25.34 26.60 -2.35
N ASN A 207 25.06 27.81 -1.86
CA ASN A 207 24.58 28.94 -2.67
C ASN A 207 25.45 29.24 -3.91
N ALA A 208 26.78 29.22 -3.77
CA ALA A 208 27.67 29.51 -4.89
C ALA A 208 27.52 28.47 -6.03
N ARG A 209 27.34 27.19 -5.69
CA ARG A 209 27.14 26.13 -6.67
C ARG A 209 25.73 26.14 -7.26
N LEU A 210 24.71 26.38 -6.43
CA LEU A 210 23.32 26.50 -6.88
C LEU A 210 23.14 27.61 -7.92
N LEU A 211 23.87 28.73 -7.78
CA LEU A 211 23.84 29.83 -8.75
C LEU A 211 24.45 29.47 -10.11
N GLN A 212 25.32 28.46 -10.19
CA GLN A 212 25.94 28.00 -11.44
C GLN A 212 25.04 27.03 -12.22
N LEU A 213 24.04 26.44 -11.57
CA LEU A 213 23.13 25.50 -12.19
C LEU A 213 22.08 26.20 -13.06
N SER A 214 21.54 25.48 -14.03
CA SER A 214 20.35 25.95 -14.74
C SER A 214 19.18 26.23 -13.79
N ALA A 215 18.29 27.14 -14.18
CA ALA A 215 17.13 27.49 -13.36
C ALA A 215 16.23 26.29 -13.02
N PHE A 216 16.22 25.25 -13.86
CA PHE A 216 15.48 24.01 -13.61
C PHE A 216 16.18 23.15 -12.55
N SER A 217 17.46 22.81 -12.76
CA SER A 217 18.23 22.02 -11.81
C SER A 217 18.37 22.71 -10.45
N ARG A 218 18.57 24.03 -10.45
CA ARG A 218 18.62 24.84 -9.23
C ARG A 218 17.36 24.67 -8.38
N LYS A 219 16.16 24.74 -8.98
CA LYS A 219 14.90 24.53 -8.25
C LYS A 219 14.78 23.13 -7.65
N ILE A 220 15.27 22.11 -8.36
CA ILE A 220 15.27 20.73 -7.87
C ILE A 220 16.17 20.63 -6.63
N PHE A 221 17.42 21.07 -6.74
CA PHE A 221 18.37 21.01 -5.63
C PHE A 221 17.98 21.91 -4.46
N GLU A 222 17.42 23.10 -4.70
CA GLU A 222 16.84 23.93 -3.64
C GLU A 222 15.72 23.19 -2.89
N SER A 223 14.84 22.48 -3.61
CA SER A 223 13.78 21.69 -2.96
C SER A 223 14.33 20.52 -2.16
N ILE A 224 15.35 19.83 -2.68
CA ILE A 224 16.01 18.70 -2.00
C ILE A 224 16.73 19.18 -0.74
N LEU A 225 17.45 20.30 -0.84
CA LEU A 225 18.23 20.87 0.27
C LEU A 225 17.34 21.44 1.39
N ALA A 226 16.14 21.93 1.06
CA ALA A 226 15.15 22.42 2.03
C ALA A 226 14.36 21.31 2.73
N ASP A 227 14.39 20.08 2.22
CA ASP A 227 13.60 18.98 2.78
C ASP A 227 14.31 18.34 3.97
N ASN A 228 13.75 18.54 5.16
CA ASN A 228 14.26 17.95 6.40
C ASN A 228 14.18 16.41 6.42
N LEU A 229 13.34 15.77 5.61
CA LEU A 229 13.35 14.30 5.46
C LEU A 229 14.54 13.82 4.62
N ILE A 230 15.10 14.71 3.82
CA ILE A 230 16.24 14.44 2.95
C ILE A 230 17.56 14.83 3.60
N MET A 231 17.61 16.05 4.14
CA MET A 231 18.82 16.67 4.71
C MET A 231 18.80 16.78 6.23
N GLY A 232 17.68 16.45 6.88
CA GLY A 232 17.56 16.57 8.33
C GLY A 232 18.47 15.58 9.04
N LYS A 233 19.30 16.11 9.94
CA LYS A 233 20.09 15.32 10.86
C LYS A 233 19.16 14.85 11.98
N PHE A 234 18.98 13.54 12.16
CA PHE A 234 18.34 13.09 13.40
C PHE A 234 19.25 13.51 14.56
N GLY A 235 18.67 14.17 15.57
CA GLY A 235 19.38 14.46 16.80
C GLY A 235 20.00 13.17 17.34
N SER A 236 21.22 13.26 17.89
CA SER A 236 21.97 12.11 18.41
C SER A 236 21.05 11.21 19.23
N VAL A 237 20.73 10.03 18.72
CA VAL A 237 19.80 9.13 19.39
C VAL A 237 20.46 8.71 20.69
N SER A 238 19.86 9.09 21.82
CA SER A 238 20.32 8.73 23.15
C SER A 238 20.57 7.23 23.25
N LYS A 239 21.69 6.80 23.84
CA LYS A 239 22.02 5.38 24.06
C LYS A 239 20.79 4.65 24.62
N SER A 240 20.21 3.74 23.85
CA SER A 240 19.11 2.92 24.34
C SER A 240 19.66 1.79 25.21
N LEU A 241 18.87 1.29 26.16
CA LEU A 241 19.21 0.10 26.95
C LEU A 241 19.25 -1.20 26.11
N ASN A 242 18.79 -1.17 24.86
CA ASN A 242 18.71 -2.33 23.99
C ASN A 242 19.78 -2.28 22.90
N ASN A 243 20.72 -3.23 22.94
CA ASN A 243 21.82 -3.32 21.98
C ASN A 243 21.34 -3.46 20.53
N ASN A 244 20.22 -4.17 20.27
CA ASN A 244 19.69 -4.29 18.90
C ASN A 244 19.15 -2.95 18.37
N VAL A 245 18.50 -2.16 19.23
CA VAL A 245 18.01 -0.83 18.86
C VAL A 245 19.18 0.11 18.59
N ASN A 246 20.27 -0.01 19.37
CA ASN A 246 21.48 0.75 19.11
C ASN A 246 22.14 0.38 17.76
N CYS A 247 22.19 -0.91 17.41
CA CYS A 247 22.70 -1.36 16.12
C CYS A 247 21.88 -0.81 14.95
N GLU A 248 20.55 -0.89 15.02
CA GLU A 248 19.66 -0.33 13.99
C GLU A 248 19.81 1.20 13.88
N ASN A 249 19.92 1.92 15.01
CA ASN A 249 20.13 3.36 15.00
C ASN A 249 21.46 3.76 14.34
N ILE A 250 22.54 3.00 14.57
CA ILE A 250 23.83 3.19 13.90
C ILE A 250 23.68 3.00 12.39
N ARG A 251 22.96 1.96 11.96
CA ARG A 251 22.72 1.68 10.55
C ARG A 251 21.91 2.78 9.88
N VAL A 252 20.86 3.30 10.53
CA VAL A 252 20.08 4.44 10.04
C VAL A 252 20.97 5.68 9.89
N TYR A 253 21.82 5.97 10.87
CA TYR A 253 22.75 7.10 10.81
C TYR A 253 23.76 6.97 9.65
N GLN A 254 24.28 5.77 9.40
CA GLN A 254 25.18 5.50 8.27
C GLN A 254 24.47 5.76 6.93
N LEU A 255 23.26 5.23 6.75
CA LEU A 255 22.46 5.45 5.54
C LEU A 255 22.15 6.93 5.31
N GLN A 256 21.93 7.71 6.37
CA GLN A 256 21.77 9.16 6.25
C GLN A 256 23.04 9.86 5.78
N THR A 257 24.20 9.44 6.32
CA THR A 257 25.50 10.00 5.92
C THR A 257 25.79 9.68 4.45
N GLU A 258 25.53 8.45 4.02
CA GLU A 258 25.65 8.05 2.61
C GLU A 258 24.73 8.87 1.70
N ARG A 259 23.47 9.08 2.10
CA ARG A 259 22.52 9.92 1.36
C ARG A 259 22.98 11.37 1.26
N TYR A 260 23.49 11.95 2.34
CA TYR A 260 24.02 13.31 2.36
C TYR A 260 25.19 13.46 1.37
N ASN A 261 26.16 12.54 1.45
CA ASN A 261 27.32 12.53 0.57
C ASN A 261 26.92 12.36 -0.90
N LEU A 262 25.96 11.47 -1.18
CA LEU A 262 25.45 11.28 -2.54
C LEU A 262 24.83 12.55 -3.12
N ILE A 263 24.01 13.26 -2.33
CA ILE A 263 23.37 14.51 -2.80
C ILE A 263 24.42 15.59 -3.03
N GLU A 264 25.43 15.67 -2.16
CA GLU A 264 26.55 16.59 -2.32
C GLU A 264 27.34 16.26 -3.59
N ASP A 265 27.73 15.00 -3.81
CA ASP A 265 28.43 14.56 -5.02
C ASP A 265 27.63 14.90 -6.29
N LEU A 266 26.32 14.63 -6.29
CA LEU A 266 25.44 14.95 -7.42
C LEU A 266 25.33 16.45 -7.69
N LEU A 267 25.35 17.29 -6.66
CA LEU A 267 25.29 18.75 -6.80
C LEU A 267 26.54 19.31 -7.49
N TYR A 268 27.71 18.72 -7.23
CA TYR A 268 28.98 19.16 -7.80
C TYR A 268 29.33 18.49 -9.14
N LEU A 269 28.60 17.45 -9.54
CA LEU A 269 28.81 16.78 -10.82
C LEU A 269 28.16 17.57 -11.98
N ASP A 270 28.96 18.26 -12.80
CA ASP A 270 28.47 19.07 -13.94
C ASP A 270 27.60 18.29 -14.94
N SER A 271 27.80 16.99 -15.07
CA SER A 271 26.99 16.14 -15.95
C SER A 271 25.56 15.96 -15.47
N ILE A 272 25.27 16.13 -14.16
CA ILE A 272 23.90 16.07 -13.64
C ILE A 272 23.07 17.26 -14.12
N ASP A 273 23.62 18.47 -14.14
CA ASP A 273 22.89 19.63 -14.67
C ASP A 273 22.55 19.43 -16.14
N LYS A 274 23.51 18.95 -16.94
CA LYS A 274 23.29 18.61 -18.36
C LYS A 274 22.22 17.52 -18.53
N LEU A 275 22.25 16.50 -17.68
CA LEU A 275 21.27 15.41 -17.70
C LEU A 275 19.87 15.92 -17.37
N LEU A 276 19.71 16.72 -16.32
CA LEU A 276 18.43 17.30 -15.90
C LEU A 276 17.87 18.24 -16.97
N GLN A 277 18.70 19.05 -17.60
CA GLN A 277 18.31 19.88 -18.74
C GLN A 277 17.86 19.04 -19.94
N SER A 278 18.60 17.98 -20.28
CA SER A 278 18.22 17.05 -21.36
C SER A 278 16.87 16.40 -21.07
N TRP A 279 16.67 15.95 -19.84
CA TRP A 279 15.41 15.37 -19.39
C TRP A 279 14.24 16.35 -19.48
N GLN A 280 14.45 17.60 -19.05
CA GLN A 280 13.46 18.66 -19.22
C GLN A 280 13.09 18.89 -20.69
N ASN A 281 14.07 18.87 -21.59
CA ASN A 281 13.84 19.05 -23.03
C ASN A 281 13.10 17.87 -23.66
N ILE A 282 13.43 16.64 -23.25
CA ILE A 282 12.74 15.43 -23.70
C ILE A 282 11.27 15.48 -23.27
N ILE A 283 10.99 15.81 -22.00
CA ILE A 283 9.61 15.94 -21.50
C ILE A 283 8.84 17.02 -22.28
N LYS A 284 9.47 18.19 -22.52
CA LYS A 284 8.85 19.25 -23.34
C LYS A 284 8.52 18.74 -24.74
N LYS A 285 9.45 18.01 -25.38
CA LYS A 285 9.23 17.45 -26.72
C LYS A 285 8.07 16.46 -26.74
N ILE A 286 8.03 15.52 -25.80
CA ILE A 286 6.93 14.56 -25.66
C ILE A 286 5.60 15.30 -25.45
N ALA A 287 5.57 16.30 -24.56
CA ALA A 287 4.38 17.09 -24.30
C ALA A 287 3.91 17.86 -25.56
N CYS A 288 4.83 18.48 -26.30
CA CYS A 288 4.52 19.16 -27.56
C CYS A 288 4.01 18.21 -28.65
N GLU A 289 4.55 17.00 -28.74
CA GLU A 289 4.09 15.97 -29.67
C GLU A 289 2.72 15.40 -29.28
N ALA A 290 2.41 15.36 -27.99
CA ALA A 290 1.13 14.90 -27.46
C ALA A 290 0.00 15.94 -27.57
N ILE A 291 0.30 17.23 -27.77
CA ILE A 291 -0.73 18.26 -27.92
C ILE A 291 -1.40 18.10 -29.30
N PRO A 292 -2.74 17.91 -29.35
CA PRO A 292 -3.47 17.83 -30.62
C PRO A 292 -3.29 19.12 -31.43
N LYS A 293 -2.76 19.00 -32.66
CA LYS A 293 -2.52 20.16 -33.54
C LYS A 293 -3.81 20.80 -34.08
N LYS A 294 -4.98 20.15 -33.90
CA LYS A 294 -6.29 20.68 -34.30
C LYS A 294 -6.99 21.31 -33.10
N ILE A 295 -7.36 22.57 -33.24
CA ILE A 295 -8.18 23.32 -32.28
C ILE A 295 -9.53 22.59 -32.15
N GLY A 296 -9.90 22.20 -30.93
CA GLY A 296 -11.21 21.59 -30.61
C GLY A 296 -11.23 20.08 -30.39
N VAL A 297 -10.10 19.36 -30.54
CA VAL A 297 -10.05 17.91 -30.23
C VAL A 297 -9.78 17.72 -28.73
N GLN A 298 -10.71 17.06 -28.04
CA GLN A 298 -10.57 16.69 -26.63
C GLN A 298 -9.43 15.68 -26.45
N TRP A 299 -8.69 15.80 -25.34
CA TRP A 299 -7.70 14.83 -24.87
C TRP A 299 -8.41 13.54 -24.43
N LEU A 300 -8.94 12.77 -25.38
CA LEU A 300 -9.40 11.41 -25.14
C LEU A 300 -8.33 10.47 -25.70
N ALA A 301 -7.59 9.86 -24.79
CA ALA A 301 -6.73 8.74 -25.10
C ALA A 301 -7.60 7.60 -25.65
N THR A 302 -7.31 7.18 -26.88
CA THR A 302 -7.64 5.83 -27.37
C THR A 302 -6.92 4.79 -26.53
#